data_AF-A0A3P8IKS2-F1
#
_entry.id   AF-A0A3P8IKS2-F1
#
_cell.length_a   1.000
_cell.length_b   1.000
_cell.length_c   1.000
_cell.angle_alpha   90.00
_cell.angle_beta   90.00
_cell.angle_gamma   90.00
#
_symmetry.space_group_name_H-M   'P 1'
#
loop_
_entity.id
_entity.type
_entity.pdbx_description
1 polymer ?
#
loop_
_entity_poly.entity_id
_entity_poly.type
_entity_poly.pdbx_seq_one_letter_code
_entity_poly.pdbx_strand_id
1 'polypeptide(L)' 'MYAIRAEREYVIEEDFMKAVRKVGDAKKLESKLDYKPV' A
#
# COMPACT_ATOMS: atom_id res chain seq x y z
N MET A 1 6.28 0.69 5.68
CA MET A 1 6.86 1.91 6.25
C MET A 1 8.33 1.98 5.86
N TYR A 2 8.66 2.60 4.71
CA TYR A 2 10.02 2.65 4.19
C TYR A 2 10.78 3.90 4.66
N ALA A 3 10.17 5.09 4.55
CA ALA A 3 10.78 6.35 5.03
C ALA A 3 11.12 6.32 6.53
N ILE A 4 10.18 5.91 7.40
CA ILE A 4 10.41 5.81 8.85
C ILE A 4 11.54 4.80 9.19
N ARG A 5 11.59 3.67 8.48
CA ARG A 5 12.66 2.65 8.68
C ARG A 5 14.02 3.14 8.19
N ALA A 6 14.04 4.10 7.28
CA ALA A 6 15.23 4.75 6.78
C ALA A 6 15.54 6.06 7.52
N GLU A 7 14.87 6.33 8.64
CA GLU A 7 15.07 7.54 9.47
C GLU A 7 14.90 8.86 8.70
N ARG A 8 14.06 8.85 7.66
CA ARG A 8 13.71 10.05 6.89
C ARG A 8 12.40 10.65 7.37
N GLU A 9 12.37 11.97 7.53
CA GLU A 9 11.17 12.73 7.89
C GLU A 9 10.20 12.94 6.72
N TYR A 10 10.63 12.61 5.50
CA TYR A 10 9.82 12.73 4.29
C TYR A 10 9.91 11.47 3.41
N VAL A 11 8.86 11.29 2.62
CA VAL A 11 8.74 10.22 1.63
C VAL A 11 9.40 10.63 0.31
N ILE A 12 10.06 9.68 -0.35
CA ILE A 12 10.54 9.85 -1.73
C ILE A 12 9.76 8.95 -2.67
N GLU A 13 9.85 9.20 -3.98
CA GLU A 13 9.13 8.46 -5.03
C GLU A 13 9.27 6.93 -4.89
N GLU A 14 10.47 6.44 -4.59
CA GLU A 14 10.74 5.01 -4.44
C GLU A 14 9.92 4.36 -3.29
N ASP A 15 9.65 5.10 -2.21
CA ASP A 15 8.85 4.61 -1.09
C ASP A 15 7.41 4.30 -1.54
N PHE A 16 6.86 5.15 -2.41
CA PHE A 16 5.52 4.96 -2.97
C PHE A 16 5.48 3.75 -3.89
N MET A 17 6.47 3.59 -4.78
CA MET A 17 6.51 2.46 -5.70
C MET A 17 6.63 1.11 -4.96
N LYS A 18 7.41 1.06 -3.87
CA LYS A 18 7.48 -0.13 -3.02
C LYS A 18 6.18 -0.36 -2.23
N ALA A 19 5.54 0.70 -1.75
CA ALA A 19 4.28 0.60 -1.03
C ALA A 19 3.13 0.08 -1.90
N VAL A 20 2.97 0.59 -3.13
CA VAL A 20 1.92 0.17 -4.07
C VAL A 20 2.00 -1.32 -4.37
N ARG A 21 3.19 -1.86 -4.65
CA ARG A 21 3.38 -3.30 -4.89
C ARG A 21 2.97 -4.12 -3.67
N LYS A 22 3.47 -3.74 -2.49
CA LYS A 22 3.17 -4.46 -1.25
C LYS A 22 1.67 -4.48 -0.93
N VAL A 23 1.01 -3.32 -1.00
CA VAL A 23 -0.43 -3.21 -0.71
C VAL A 23 -1.26 -3.94 -1.76
N GLY A 24 -0.89 -3.81 -3.04
CA GLY A 24 -1.56 -4.50 -4.14
C GLY A 24 -1.52 -6.01 -3.99
N ASP A 25 -0.37 -6.57 -3.64
CA ASP A 25 -0.23 -8.02 -3.44
C ASP A 25 -0.94 -8.52 -2.19
N ALA A 26 -0.92 -7.76 -1.09
CA ALA A 26 -1.67 -8.08 0.12
C ALA A 26 -3.19 -8.05 -0.12
N LYS A 27 -3.69 -7.03 -0.81
CA LYS A 27 -5.13 -6.87 -1.10
C LYS A 27 -5.69 -8.00 -1.97
N LYS A 28 -4.88 -8.61 -2.84
CA LYS A 28 -5.31 -9.78 -3.63
C LYS A 28 -5.69 -10.99 -2.76
N LEU A 29 -5.20 -11.06 -1.52
CA LEU A 29 -5.52 -12.11 -0.57
C LEU A 29 -6.84 -11.83 0.19
N GLU A 30 -7.40 -10.63 0.05
CA GLU A 30 -8.68 -10.25 0.64
C GLU A 30 -9.84 -10.65 -0.30
N SER A 31 -11.04 -10.87 0.26
CA SER A 31 -12.24 -11.09 -0.55
C SER A 31 -12.65 -9.82 -1.30
N LYS A 32 -13.19 -9.98 -2.51
CA LYS A 32 -13.72 -8.86 -3.30
C LYS A 32 -14.90 -8.20 -2.59
N LEU A 33 -14.84 -6.87 -2.44
CA LEU A 33 -15.93 -6.07 -1.89
C LEU A 33 -16.86 -5.62 -3.02
N ASP A 34 -17.99 -6.30 -3.16
CA ASP A 34 -19.07 -5.92 -4.09
C ASP A 34 -20.25 -5.33 -3.29
N TYR A 35 -20.77 -4.19 -3.72
CA TYR A 35 -21.92 -3.54 -3.08
C TYR A 35 -23.24 -3.97 -3.75
N LYS A 36 -24.29 -4.18 -2.95
CA LYS A 36 -25.65 -4.43 -3.44
C LYS A 36 -26.47 -3.14 -3.42
N PRO A 37 -27.37 -2.92 -4.42
CA PRO A 37 -28.40 -1.89 -4.31
C PRO A 37 -29.24 -2.10 -3.04
N VAL A 38 -29.65 -1.00 -2.41
CA VAL A 38 -30.54 -0.99 -1.24
C VAL A 38 -31.97 -1.31 -1.67
#